data_AF-A0A9E5UUG7-F1
#
_entry.id   AF-A0A9E5UUG7-F1
#
_cell.length_a   1.000
_cell.length_b   1.000
_cell.length_c   1.000
_cell.angle_alpha   90.00
_cell.angle_beta   90.00
_cell.angle_gamma   90.00
#
_symmetry.space_group_name_H-M   'P 1'
#
loop_
_entity.id
_entity.type
_entity.pdbx_description
1 polymer ?
#
loop_
_entity_poly.entity_id
_entity_poly.type
_entity_poly.pdbx_seq_one_letter_code
_entity_poly.pdbx_strand_id
1 'polypeptide(L)'
;MTTQAGRVLRMMIIVASALTWLLMATPPRQPTAAQMPLPAFDTLPPCNFNAYTDRDDLIIGGVVLNLNTGDGCAQNLNTTFQAASLPKLFIAATFYERVALGLAALDDLMEFNEFYYMAGNGDCLNAARLGELIPMRELVETMIWCSDNPATWMVMDYLGWSAIQGYIDSLGIDGIGPVIPYSEVDRIKLTLIDPRWANVPAHLASQFYRQRITLGLVPDYFPRPPNYEREEIRDANAHYQESFNYNTLTPRAMATYLLKLAQEAQLTGTTAGYVAQSVLRAMLLTQRMFSSQEFPGTVYVGSKNGFDMGIRAEASITIRRLYSDPPEPETFSVILARHRDLTAEDVPPQIRAREIESMMARASRGIQEILYPFHDADLPPVVQANSNVAAVIVNREATMRDCWRNYQVLGSAEILRDCWRGMAPIYSIELEDTIGVGVVFQGLQQRDVHLTLVYTLPDGSHYAYQQQRFLRESVALAWFEPIRVPGVWRIDVYYDLIPVYSQSFLAVD
;
A
#
# COMPACT_ATOMS: atom_id res chain seq x y z
N MET A 1 47.04 49.62 -37.05
CA MET A 1 45.69 50.14 -37.31
C MET A 1 45.00 49.18 -38.28
N THR A 2 44.30 48.17 -37.75
CA THR A 2 43.46 47.21 -38.49
C THR A 2 42.53 46.58 -37.46
N THR A 3 41.40 47.25 -37.23
CA THR A 3 40.03 46.90 -37.70
C THR A 3 39.25 46.08 -36.68
N GLN A 4 38.52 46.84 -35.87
CA GLN A 4 37.40 46.50 -34.99
C GLN A 4 36.23 45.80 -35.73
N ALA A 5 36.34 45.57 -37.04
CA ALA A 5 35.36 44.92 -37.90
C ALA A 5 35.26 43.39 -37.71
N GLY A 6 36.27 42.73 -37.14
CA GLY A 6 36.27 41.27 -36.97
C GLY A 6 35.40 40.73 -35.83
N ARG A 7 35.04 41.56 -34.84
CA ARG A 7 34.25 41.13 -33.67
C ARG A 7 32.74 41.23 -33.89
N VAL A 8 32.27 42.12 -34.75
CA VAL A 8 30.83 42.27 -35.03
C VAL A 8 30.31 41.13 -35.94
N LEU A 9 31.15 40.63 -36.85
CA LEU A 9 30.76 39.54 -37.76
C LEU A 9 30.64 38.17 -37.06
N ARG A 10 31.43 37.91 -36.01
CA ARG A 10 31.30 36.67 -35.20
C ARG A 10 30.06 36.68 -34.30
N MET A 11 29.58 37.85 -33.89
CA MET A 11 28.39 37.95 -33.04
C MET A 11 27.08 37.82 -33.86
N MET A 12 27.06 38.30 -35.11
CA MET A 12 25.90 38.11 -36.00
C MET A 12 25.74 36.68 -36.51
N ILE A 13 26.82 35.91 -36.70
CA ILE A 13 26.70 34.50 -37.09
C ILE A 13 26.13 33.65 -35.95
N ILE A 14 26.46 33.93 -34.69
CA ILE A 14 25.91 33.20 -33.53
C ILE A 14 24.43 33.53 -33.30
N VAL A 15 24.00 34.77 -33.55
CA VAL A 15 22.58 35.15 -33.44
C VAL A 15 21.74 34.61 -34.60
N ALA A 16 22.27 34.54 -35.83
CA ALA A 16 21.58 33.92 -36.96
C ALA A 16 21.47 32.39 -36.82
N SER A 17 22.47 31.72 -36.23
CA SER A 17 22.40 30.28 -35.95
C SER A 17 21.44 29.94 -34.79
N ALA A 18 21.28 30.82 -33.81
CA ALA A 18 20.31 30.64 -32.73
C ALA A 18 18.85 30.86 -33.19
N LEU A 19 18.62 31.75 -34.17
CA LEU A 19 17.28 32.00 -34.70
C LEU A 19 16.81 30.95 -35.72
N THR A 20 17.74 30.22 -36.36
CA THR A 20 17.41 29.17 -37.33
C THR A 20 17.12 27.81 -36.67
N TRP A 21 17.60 27.58 -35.45
CA TRP A 21 17.25 26.41 -34.63
C TRP A 21 15.94 26.57 -33.83
N LEU A 22 15.35 27.77 -33.81
CA LEU A 22 14.07 28.03 -33.13
C LEU A 22 12.84 27.77 -34.03
N LEU A 23 13.05 27.34 -35.28
CA LEU A 23 12.00 27.20 -36.29
C LEU A 23 11.80 25.77 -36.81
N MET A 24 12.46 24.75 -36.24
CA MET A 24 12.26 23.37 -36.66
C MET A 24 11.91 22.44 -35.49
N ALA A 25 10.81 21.72 -35.69
CA ALA A 25 10.18 20.74 -34.83
C ALA A 25 9.42 21.32 -33.61
N THR A 26 8.22 21.86 -33.85
CA THR A 26 7.13 21.55 -32.92
C THR A 26 7.08 20.01 -32.87
N PRO A 27 7.36 19.35 -31.73
CA PRO A 27 7.19 17.91 -31.64
C PRO A 27 5.78 17.58 -32.12
N PRO A 28 5.58 16.49 -32.88
CA PRO A 28 4.23 16.09 -33.27
C PRO A 28 3.38 16.11 -32.00
N ARG A 29 2.30 16.90 -32.04
CA ARG A 29 1.31 16.95 -30.95
C ARG A 29 1.00 15.48 -30.66
N GLN A 30 1.47 14.98 -29.52
CA GLN A 30 1.07 13.64 -29.10
C GLN A 30 -0.45 13.65 -29.17
N PRO A 31 -1.08 12.62 -29.78
CA PRO A 31 -2.53 12.55 -29.81
C PRO A 31 -2.99 12.81 -28.39
N THR A 32 -3.73 13.90 -28.19
CA THR A 32 -4.39 14.20 -26.92
C THR A 32 -5.04 12.90 -26.52
N ALA A 33 -4.55 12.29 -25.43
CA ALA A 33 -5.06 11.02 -24.93
C ALA A 33 -6.57 11.17 -24.93
N ALA A 34 -7.24 10.53 -25.90
CA ALA A 34 -8.66 10.64 -26.02
C ALA A 34 -9.18 10.14 -24.67
N GLN A 35 -9.88 10.99 -23.93
CA GLN A 35 -10.46 10.62 -22.65
C GLN A 35 -11.27 9.35 -22.92
N MET A 36 -10.72 8.20 -22.55
CA MET A 36 -11.44 6.95 -22.69
C MET A 36 -12.72 7.15 -21.87
N PRO A 37 -13.91 6.95 -22.45
CA PRO A 37 -15.14 7.04 -21.70
C PRO A 37 -14.98 6.17 -20.45
N LEU A 38 -15.28 6.73 -19.27
CA LEU A 38 -15.21 5.96 -18.03
C LEU A 38 -16.01 4.67 -18.25
N PRO A 39 -15.42 3.47 -18.04
CA PRO A 39 -16.15 2.24 -18.18
C PRO A 39 -17.36 2.30 -17.26
N ALA A 40 -18.52 1.99 -17.83
CA ALA A 40 -19.75 1.88 -17.06
C ALA A 40 -19.59 0.64 -16.17
N PHE A 41 -19.23 0.81 -14.89
CA PHE A 41 -19.05 -0.32 -13.97
C PHE A 41 -20.28 -1.25 -13.90
N ASP A 42 -21.47 -0.72 -14.20
CA ASP A 42 -22.73 -1.46 -14.29
C ASP A 42 -22.79 -2.48 -15.43
N THR A 43 -21.89 -2.40 -16.42
CA THR A 43 -21.83 -3.36 -17.53
C THR A 43 -20.82 -4.48 -17.29
N LEU A 44 -20.03 -4.41 -16.21
CA LEU A 44 -19.08 -5.46 -15.88
C LEU A 44 -19.81 -6.71 -15.35
N PRO A 45 -19.34 -7.92 -15.68
CA PRO A 45 -19.90 -9.16 -15.12
C PRO A 45 -19.71 -9.23 -13.60
N PRO A 46 -20.49 -10.07 -12.88
CA PRO A 46 -20.32 -10.24 -11.44
C PRO A 46 -18.96 -10.86 -11.09
N CYS A 47 -18.28 -10.33 -10.07
CA CYS A 47 -17.03 -10.93 -9.58
C CYS A 47 -17.21 -12.29 -8.89
N ASN A 48 -18.43 -12.59 -8.45
CA ASN A 48 -18.79 -13.83 -7.75
C ASN A 48 -17.90 -14.12 -6.52
N PHE A 49 -17.54 -13.08 -5.75
CA PHE A 49 -16.63 -13.21 -4.60
C PHE A 49 -17.11 -14.20 -3.53
N ASN A 50 -18.43 -14.44 -3.48
CA ASN A 50 -19.03 -15.40 -2.56
C ASN A 50 -18.58 -16.85 -2.84
N ALA A 51 -18.06 -17.16 -4.04
CA ALA A 51 -17.49 -18.47 -4.34
C ALA A 51 -16.18 -18.76 -3.59
N TYR A 52 -15.54 -17.73 -3.00
CA TYR A 52 -14.29 -17.86 -2.25
C TYR A 52 -14.51 -17.97 -0.74
N THR A 53 -15.74 -18.14 -0.27
CA THR A 53 -16.06 -18.28 1.15
C THR A 53 -17.24 -19.21 1.38
N ASP A 54 -17.19 -20.01 2.45
CA ASP A 54 -18.31 -20.85 2.90
C ASP A 54 -19.28 -20.09 3.82
N ARG A 55 -18.99 -18.81 4.09
CA ARG A 55 -19.75 -17.95 4.99
C ARG A 55 -20.83 -17.18 4.25
N ASP A 56 -22.08 -17.35 4.64
CA ASP A 56 -23.25 -16.63 4.11
C ASP A 56 -23.49 -15.27 4.78
N ASP A 57 -22.86 -15.02 5.93
CA ASP A 57 -22.91 -13.77 6.67
C ASP A 57 -21.95 -12.70 6.15
N LEU A 58 -21.06 -13.03 5.21
CA LEU A 58 -20.17 -12.04 4.58
C LEU A 58 -20.90 -11.26 3.49
N ILE A 59 -20.80 -9.93 3.58
CA ILE A 59 -21.20 -9.01 2.51
C ILE A 59 -19.91 -8.53 1.84
N ILE A 60 -19.78 -8.83 0.55
CA ILE A 60 -18.58 -8.48 -0.23
C ILE A 60 -18.99 -7.61 -1.42
N GLY A 61 -18.33 -6.46 -1.59
CA GLY A 61 -18.46 -5.60 -2.76
C GLY A 61 -17.10 -5.25 -3.33
N GLY A 62 -17.02 -5.02 -4.62
CA GLY A 62 -15.75 -4.75 -5.26
C GLY A 62 -15.84 -4.44 -6.74
N VAL A 63 -14.71 -3.98 -7.27
CA VAL A 63 -14.47 -3.75 -8.70
C VAL A 63 -13.08 -4.26 -9.02
N VAL A 64 -12.96 -5.03 -10.08
CA VAL A 64 -11.68 -5.43 -10.67
C VAL A 64 -11.69 -4.94 -12.10
N LEU A 65 -10.64 -4.25 -12.53
CA LEU A 65 -10.60 -3.66 -13.87
C LEU A 65 -9.18 -3.66 -14.44
N ASN A 66 -9.04 -4.18 -15.66
CA ASN A 66 -7.89 -3.95 -16.52
C ASN A 66 -8.16 -2.68 -17.35
N LEU A 67 -7.36 -1.64 -17.12
CA LEU A 67 -7.52 -0.34 -17.77
C LEU A 67 -7.17 -0.36 -19.25
N ASN A 68 -6.37 -1.34 -19.69
CA ASN A 68 -5.94 -1.47 -21.08
C ASN A 68 -6.97 -2.20 -21.94
N THR A 69 -7.63 -3.23 -21.39
CA THR A 69 -8.59 -4.06 -22.15
C THR A 69 -10.04 -3.69 -21.86
N GLY A 70 -10.32 -3.07 -20.70
CA GLY A 70 -11.67 -2.87 -20.20
C GLY A 70 -12.28 -4.12 -19.56
N ASP A 71 -11.56 -5.24 -19.55
CA ASP A 71 -12.01 -6.47 -18.90
C ASP A 71 -12.03 -6.27 -17.39
N GLY A 72 -13.01 -6.85 -16.73
CA GLY A 72 -13.19 -6.67 -15.31
C GLY A 72 -14.41 -7.38 -14.77
N CYS A 73 -14.68 -7.13 -13.50
CA CYS A 73 -15.89 -7.57 -12.83
C CYS A 73 -16.31 -6.54 -11.78
N ALA A 74 -17.59 -6.55 -11.41
CA ALA A 74 -18.12 -5.71 -10.35
C ALA A 74 -19.12 -6.46 -9.46
N GLN A 75 -19.19 -6.13 -8.18
CA GLN A 75 -20.18 -6.70 -7.26
C GLN A 75 -20.58 -5.67 -6.20
N ASN A 76 -21.87 -5.58 -5.89
CA ASN A 76 -22.41 -4.73 -4.82
C ASN A 76 -21.92 -3.26 -4.88
N LEU A 77 -21.88 -2.70 -6.09
CA LEU A 77 -21.25 -1.41 -6.41
C LEU A 77 -21.68 -0.23 -5.52
N ASN A 78 -22.95 -0.22 -5.12
CA ASN A 78 -23.55 0.89 -4.37
C ASN A 78 -23.76 0.57 -2.88
N THR A 79 -23.34 -0.62 -2.43
CA THR A 79 -23.39 -0.97 -1.01
C THR A 79 -22.36 -0.13 -0.26
N THR A 80 -22.80 0.53 0.81
CA THR A 80 -21.91 1.30 1.67
C THR A 80 -21.20 0.38 2.66
N PHE A 81 -19.88 0.51 2.72
CA PHE A 81 -19.02 -0.17 3.68
C PHE A 81 -18.32 0.86 4.53
N GLN A 82 -18.02 0.49 5.77
CA GLN A 82 -17.00 1.17 6.54
C GLN A 82 -15.66 0.94 5.82
N ALA A 83 -14.99 2.02 5.47
CA ALA A 83 -13.80 2.03 4.64
C ALA A 83 -12.52 1.68 5.43
N ALA A 84 -12.64 1.62 6.76
CA ALA A 84 -11.53 1.51 7.68
C ALA A 84 -10.41 2.51 7.31
N SER A 85 -9.24 2.03 6.91
CA SER A 85 -8.06 2.85 6.57
C SER A 85 -7.93 3.29 5.10
N LEU A 86 -8.87 2.97 4.22
CA LEU A 86 -8.86 3.49 2.83
C LEU A 86 -8.96 5.02 2.71
N PRO A 87 -9.69 5.75 3.59
CA PRO A 87 -9.78 7.21 3.49
C PRO A 87 -8.45 7.95 3.58
N LYS A 88 -7.40 7.30 4.10
CA LYS A 88 -6.01 7.81 4.10
C LYS A 88 -5.51 8.16 2.70
N LEU A 89 -6.05 7.56 1.63
CA LEU A 89 -5.73 7.98 0.26
C LEU A 89 -6.26 9.39 -0.07
N PHE A 90 -7.42 9.78 0.44
CA PHE A 90 -7.97 11.13 0.26
C PHE A 90 -7.19 12.16 1.09
N ILE A 91 -6.77 11.76 2.29
CA ILE A 91 -5.92 12.58 3.16
C ILE A 91 -4.56 12.85 2.49
N ALA A 92 -3.91 11.81 1.97
CA ALA A 92 -2.66 11.94 1.23
C ALA A 92 -2.81 12.84 -0.01
N ALA A 93 -3.90 12.66 -0.76
CA ALA A 93 -4.15 13.46 -1.94
C ALA A 93 -4.40 14.94 -1.62
N THR A 94 -5.14 15.22 -0.54
CA THR A 94 -5.32 16.59 -0.02
C THR A 94 -3.98 17.22 0.32
N PHE A 95 -3.09 16.48 0.98
CA PHE A 95 -1.75 16.97 1.30
C PHE A 95 -0.94 17.30 0.03
N TYR A 96 -0.89 16.37 -0.93
CA TYR A 96 -0.16 16.62 -2.18
C TYR A 96 -0.76 17.75 -3.01
N GLU A 97 -2.08 17.97 -2.94
CA GLU A 97 -2.72 19.11 -3.58
C GLU A 97 -2.22 20.42 -2.95
N ARG A 98 -2.19 20.49 -1.61
CA ARG A 98 -1.66 21.64 -0.89
C ARG A 98 -0.19 21.90 -1.22
N VAL A 99 0.63 20.86 -1.35
CA VAL A 99 2.02 20.98 -1.79
C VAL A 99 2.11 21.55 -3.22
N ALA A 100 1.34 21.01 -4.16
CA ALA A 100 1.32 21.49 -5.53
C ALA A 100 0.84 22.95 -5.65
N LEU A 101 -0.02 23.41 -4.75
CA LEU A 101 -0.50 24.79 -4.66
C LEU A 101 0.44 25.71 -3.88
N GLY A 102 1.55 25.21 -3.31
CA GLY A 102 2.48 25.98 -2.49
C GLY A 102 1.90 26.38 -1.12
N LEU A 103 0.90 25.64 -0.63
CA LEU A 103 0.23 25.85 0.67
C LEU A 103 0.73 24.92 1.78
N ALA A 104 1.59 23.96 1.43
CA ALA A 104 2.26 23.03 2.34
C ALA A 104 3.63 22.65 1.75
N ALA A 105 4.55 22.17 2.59
CA ALA A 105 5.84 21.66 2.13
C ALA A 105 6.10 20.22 2.60
N LEU A 106 6.87 19.46 1.82
CA LEU A 106 7.21 18.06 2.13
C LEU A 106 8.15 17.94 3.33
N ASP A 107 8.93 19.00 3.58
CA ASP A 107 9.92 19.15 4.65
C ASP A 107 9.40 19.94 5.86
N ASP A 108 8.13 20.36 5.86
CA ASP A 108 7.48 20.86 7.06
C ASP A 108 7.58 19.81 8.17
N LEU A 109 7.93 20.24 9.38
CA LEU A 109 8.16 19.37 10.52
C LEU A 109 6.96 19.42 11.48
N MET A 110 6.54 18.25 11.94
CA MET A 110 5.62 18.13 13.07
C MET A 110 6.26 17.32 14.20
N GLU A 111 6.07 17.76 15.43
CA GLU A 111 6.49 17.01 16.61
C GLU A 111 5.48 15.91 16.91
N PHE A 112 5.94 14.66 16.96
CA PHE A 112 5.12 13.56 17.46
C PHE A 112 5.11 13.58 18.99
N ASN A 113 4.05 14.12 19.58
CA ASN A 113 3.88 14.25 21.03
C ASN A 113 2.71 13.39 21.57
N GLU A 114 2.48 13.43 22.88
CA GLU A 114 1.47 12.61 23.57
C GLU A 114 0.03 12.82 23.05
N PHE A 115 -0.27 13.99 22.49
CA PHE A 115 -1.58 14.29 21.91
C PHE A 115 -1.89 13.45 20.67
N TYR A 116 -0.88 13.03 19.92
CA TYR A 116 -1.07 12.19 18.73
C TYR A 116 -0.88 10.69 19.03
N TYR A 117 -0.38 10.33 20.21
CA TYR A 117 -0.15 8.93 20.55
C TYR A 117 -1.48 8.19 20.73
N MET A 118 -1.72 7.16 19.91
CA MET A 118 -2.95 6.37 19.89
C MET A 118 -2.80 4.94 20.43
N ALA A 119 -1.56 4.48 20.61
CA ALA A 119 -1.20 3.16 21.14
C ALA A 119 -1.67 1.94 20.32
N GLY A 120 -1.86 2.02 19.00
CA GLY A 120 -2.16 0.83 18.19
C GLY A 120 -0.98 -0.15 18.13
N ASN A 121 -1.24 -1.46 18.22
CA ASN A 121 -0.22 -2.51 18.13
C ASN A 121 0.55 -2.53 16.79
N GLY A 122 -0.05 -1.98 15.73
CA GLY A 122 0.54 -1.90 14.40
C GLY A 122 0.94 -0.48 14.00
N ASP A 123 0.88 0.49 14.92
CA ASP A 123 1.33 1.85 14.63
C ASP A 123 2.87 1.88 14.60
N CYS A 124 3.43 2.42 13.51
CA CYS A 124 4.84 2.70 13.33
C CYS A 124 5.33 3.86 14.21
N LEU A 125 4.48 4.84 14.49
CA LEU A 125 4.74 5.89 15.48
C LEU A 125 4.29 5.41 16.87
N ASN A 126 5.25 4.93 17.66
CA ASN A 126 5.03 4.38 18.99
C ASN A 126 5.70 5.25 20.09
N ALA A 127 5.44 4.94 21.35
CA ALA A 127 5.90 5.72 22.50
C ALA A 127 7.42 6.01 22.52
N ALA A 128 8.26 5.17 21.90
CA ALA A 128 9.70 5.41 21.85
C ALA A 128 10.11 6.58 20.93
N ARG A 129 9.22 7.00 20.01
CA ARG A 129 9.43 8.12 19.09
C ARG A 129 8.86 9.46 19.58
N LEU A 130 8.31 9.50 20.80
CA LEU A 130 7.76 10.75 21.35
C LEU A 130 8.83 11.85 21.43
N GLY A 131 8.48 13.05 20.99
CA GLY A 131 9.36 14.22 20.89
C GLY A 131 10.15 14.31 19.57
N GLU A 132 10.04 13.32 18.66
CA GLU A 132 10.68 13.40 17.35
C GLU A 132 10.00 14.45 16.45
N LEU A 133 10.82 15.24 15.74
CA LEU A 133 10.37 16.11 14.66
C LEU A 133 10.38 15.32 13.34
N ILE A 134 9.20 15.09 12.78
CA ILE A 134 9.01 14.23 11.62
C ILE A 134 8.59 15.08 10.42
N PRO A 135 9.27 14.96 9.26
CA PRO A 135 8.85 15.62 8.03
C PRO A 135 7.47 15.15 7.56
N MET A 136 6.67 16.06 7.01
CA MET A 136 5.33 15.75 6.47
C MET A 136 5.36 14.66 5.39
N ARG A 137 6.43 14.61 4.58
CA ARG A 137 6.66 13.48 3.65
C ARG A 137 6.67 12.14 4.37
N GLU A 138 7.48 12.00 5.43
CA GLU A 138 7.58 10.74 6.19
C GLU A 138 6.23 10.41 6.86
N LEU A 139 5.51 11.40 7.36
CA LEU A 139 4.18 11.18 7.97
C LEU A 139 3.16 10.66 6.96
N VAL A 140 3.07 11.26 5.77
CA VAL A 140 2.14 10.82 4.71
C VAL A 140 2.52 9.45 4.19
N GLU A 141 3.81 9.19 3.98
CA GLU A 141 4.28 7.87 3.57
C GLU A 141 3.94 6.83 4.65
N THR A 142 4.26 7.09 5.92
CA THR A 142 3.98 6.21 7.07
C THR A 142 2.49 5.94 7.25
N MET A 143 1.65 6.95 7.07
CA MET A 143 0.20 6.81 7.04
C MET A 143 -0.25 5.81 5.96
N ILE A 144 0.37 5.80 4.78
CA ILE A 144 0.00 4.88 3.70
C ILE A 144 0.56 3.48 3.91
N TRP A 145 1.89 3.35 4.08
CA TRP A 145 2.56 2.04 4.09
C TRP A 145 2.38 1.26 5.38
N CYS A 146 2.33 1.94 6.52
CA CYS A 146 2.09 1.31 7.82
C CYS A 146 0.62 1.38 8.23
N SER A 147 -0.22 2.12 7.49
CA SER A 147 -1.60 2.43 7.91
C SER A 147 -1.66 3.12 9.28
N ASP A 148 -0.61 3.87 9.62
CA ASP A 148 -0.35 4.41 10.96
C ASP A 148 -1.40 5.45 11.39
N ASN A 149 -2.03 5.24 12.54
CA ASN A 149 -3.10 6.13 13.00
C ASN A 149 -2.60 7.45 13.59
N PRO A 150 -1.53 7.48 14.41
CA PRO A 150 -0.90 8.73 14.84
C PRO A 150 -0.48 9.64 13.68
N ALA A 151 0.21 9.11 12.67
CA ALA A 151 0.64 9.85 11.48
C ALA A 151 -0.57 10.38 10.70
N THR A 152 -1.64 9.59 10.62
CA THR A 152 -2.90 10.07 10.04
C THR A 152 -3.42 11.28 10.79
N TRP A 153 -3.48 11.21 12.12
CA TRP A 153 -3.98 12.31 12.91
C TRP A 153 -3.10 13.55 12.77
N MET A 154 -1.78 13.41 12.84
CA MET A 154 -0.85 14.51 12.61
C MET A 154 -1.10 15.19 11.25
N VAL A 155 -1.21 14.41 10.18
CA VAL A 155 -1.49 14.94 8.84
C VAL A 155 -2.86 15.62 8.77
N MET A 156 -3.89 15.02 9.36
CA MET A 156 -5.23 15.62 9.38
C MET A 156 -5.30 16.91 10.18
N ASP A 157 -4.58 16.98 11.31
CA ASP A 157 -4.51 18.17 12.16
C ASP A 157 -3.77 19.31 11.46
N TYR A 158 -2.66 18.99 10.79
CA TYR A 158 -1.92 19.94 9.95
C TYR A 158 -2.76 20.52 8.80
N LEU A 159 -3.50 19.65 8.08
CA LEU A 159 -4.32 20.09 6.95
C LEU A 159 -5.59 20.83 7.36
N GLY A 160 -6.15 20.44 8.51
CA GLY A 160 -7.49 20.81 8.93
C GLY A 160 -8.57 19.97 8.24
N TRP A 161 -9.60 19.64 9.02
CA TRP A 161 -10.79 18.89 8.60
C TRP A 161 -11.40 19.37 7.27
N SER A 162 -11.63 20.68 7.18
CA SER A 162 -12.34 21.30 6.06
C SER A 162 -11.55 21.20 4.75
N ALA A 163 -10.22 21.12 4.82
CA ALA A 163 -9.40 20.90 3.64
C ALA A 163 -9.64 19.52 3.04
N ILE A 164 -9.67 18.50 3.88
CA ILE A 164 -9.86 17.09 3.47
C ILE A 164 -11.26 16.90 2.91
N GLN A 165 -12.29 17.38 3.61
CA GLN A 165 -13.65 17.28 3.11
C GLN A 165 -13.84 18.10 1.83
N GLY A 166 -13.26 19.29 1.75
CA GLY A 166 -13.29 20.11 0.53
C GLY A 166 -12.64 19.43 -0.68
N TYR A 167 -11.51 18.74 -0.48
CA TYR A 167 -10.91 17.92 -1.52
C TYR A 167 -11.86 16.80 -1.96
N ILE A 168 -12.43 16.03 -1.02
CA ILE A 168 -13.37 14.94 -1.32
C ILE A 168 -14.59 15.45 -2.10
N ASP A 169 -15.20 16.55 -1.65
CA ASP A 169 -16.35 17.15 -2.31
C ASP A 169 -16.01 17.60 -3.73
N SER A 170 -14.79 18.14 -3.94
CA SER A 170 -14.30 18.57 -5.25
C SER A 170 -14.13 17.43 -6.26
N LEU A 171 -14.03 16.18 -5.79
CA LEU A 171 -13.95 15.02 -6.67
C LEU A 171 -15.26 14.80 -7.44
N GLY A 172 -16.40 15.24 -6.88
CA GLY A 172 -17.72 14.98 -7.45
C GLY A 172 -18.08 13.49 -7.50
N ILE A 173 -17.55 12.69 -6.57
CA ILE A 173 -17.77 11.24 -6.49
C ILE A 173 -18.76 10.95 -5.37
N ASP A 174 -19.94 10.44 -5.74
CA ASP A 174 -20.93 10.00 -4.76
C ASP A 174 -20.50 8.73 -4.02
N GLY A 175 -20.98 8.58 -2.79
CA GLY A 175 -20.74 7.39 -1.97
C GLY A 175 -19.39 7.36 -1.25
N ILE A 176 -18.79 8.53 -1.01
CA ILE A 176 -17.70 8.74 -0.04
C ILE A 176 -18.32 9.45 1.18
N GLY A 177 -18.26 8.83 2.35
CA GLY A 177 -18.72 9.43 3.61
C GLY A 177 -17.71 10.43 4.19
N PRO A 178 -18.10 11.27 5.17
CA PRO A 178 -17.18 12.24 5.76
C PRO A 178 -16.01 11.54 6.49
N VAL A 179 -14.79 12.06 6.37
CA VAL A 179 -13.56 11.33 6.77
C VAL A 179 -13.02 11.77 8.12
N ILE A 180 -13.35 11.09 9.24
CA ILE A 180 -13.00 11.45 10.64
C ILE A 180 -11.65 10.90 11.12
N PRO A 181 -10.91 11.58 12.04
CA PRO A 181 -9.71 11.01 12.63
C PRO A 181 -10.07 9.69 13.35
N TYR A 182 -9.19 8.70 13.28
CA TYR A 182 -9.47 7.40 13.91
C TYR A 182 -9.56 7.48 15.44
N SER A 183 -8.91 8.47 16.06
CA SER A 183 -9.08 8.74 17.50
C SER A 183 -10.51 9.17 17.84
N GLU A 184 -11.15 9.90 16.93
CA GLU A 184 -12.55 10.29 17.05
C GLU A 184 -13.49 9.10 16.82
N VAL A 185 -13.19 8.22 15.86
CA VAL A 185 -13.92 6.94 15.67
C VAL A 185 -13.91 6.14 16.98
N ASP A 186 -12.74 5.95 17.59
CA ASP A 186 -12.59 5.17 18.82
C ASP A 186 -13.36 5.81 19.98
N ARG A 187 -13.34 7.14 20.08
CA ARG A 187 -14.10 7.90 21.08
C ARG A 187 -15.61 7.77 20.89
N ILE A 188 -16.11 7.83 19.66
CA ILE A 188 -17.54 7.65 19.35
C ILE A 188 -17.97 6.23 19.76
N LYS A 189 -17.19 5.20 19.38
CA LYS A 189 -17.48 3.81 19.77
C LYS A 189 -17.58 3.65 21.29
N LEU A 190 -16.64 4.22 22.04
CA LEU A 190 -16.68 4.20 23.50
C LEU A 190 -17.87 4.98 24.08
N THR A 191 -18.29 6.07 23.43
CA THR A 191 -19.46 6.87 23.82
C THR A 191 -20.77 6.07 23.73
N LEU A 192 -20.84 5.09 22.82
CA LEU A 192 -21.99 4.17 22.72
C LEU A 192 -22.10 3.22 23.92
N ILE A 193 -20.99 2.96 24.61
CA ILE A 193 -20.95 2.14 25.84
C ILE A 193 -21.21 3.02 27.06
N ASP A 194 -20.55 4.17 27.13
CA ASP A 194 -20.63 5.10 28.26
C ASP A 194 -20.54 6.56 27.77
N PRO A 195 -21.59 7.37 27.95
CA PRO A 195 -21.65 8.73 27.40
C PRO A 195 -20.57 9.66 27.94
N ARG A 196 -19.87 9.32 29.03
CA ARG A 196 -18.76 10.12 29.56
C ARG A 196 -17.59 10.25 28.58
N TRP A 197 -17.38 9.26 27.71
CA TRP A 197 -16.35 9.32 26.66
C TRP A 197 -16.57 10.48 25.68
N ALA A 198 -17.77 11.04 25.60
CA ALA A 198 -18.04 12.25 24.82
C ALA A 198 -17.21 13.47 25.28
N ASN A 199 -16.73 13.47 26.53
CA ASN A 199 -15.94 14.56 27.10
C ASN A 199 -14.45 14.23 27.23
N VAL A 200 -14.04 13.00 26.91
CA VAL A 200 -12.64 12.57 27.01
C VAL A 200 -11.89 13.00 25.73
N PRO A 201 -10.66 13.54 25.82
CA PRO A 201 -9.83 13.81 24.66
C PRO A 201 -9.66 12.57 23.77
N ALA A 202 -9.77 12.73 22.46
CA ALA A 202 -9.80 11.62 21.51
C ALA A 202 -8.56 10.71 21.58
N HIS A 203 -7.37 11.23 21.93
CA HIS A 203 -6.17 10.41 22.07
C HIS A 203 -6.25 9.48 23.27
N LEU A 204 -6.72 9.97 24.42
CA LEU A 204 -6.91 9.14 25.61
C LEU A 204 -7.99 8.06 25.36
N ALA A 205 -9.07 8.43 24.66
CA ALA A 205 -10.09 7.47 24.23
C ALA A 205 -9.52 6.38 23.34
N SER A 206 -8.70 6.74 22.33
CA SER A 206 -8.01 5.79 21.47
C SER A 206 -7.04 4.88 22.24
N GLN A 207 -6.19 5.45 23.10
CA GLN A 207 -5.23 4.68 23.90
C GLN A 207 -5.94 3.65 24.79
N PHE A 208 -7.07 4.02 25.39
CA PHE A 208 -7.89 3.08 26.14
C PHE A 208 -8.58 2.04 25.25
N TYR A 209 -9.18 2.47 24.14
CA TYR A 209 -9.86 1.56 23.21
C TYR A 209 -8.92 0.47 22.69
N ARG A 210 -7.67 0.83 22.39
CA ARG A 210 -6.68 -0.04 21.75
C ARG A 210 -5.82 -0.85 22.73
N GLN A 211 -5.43 -0.27 23.86
CA GLN A 211 -4.48 -0.89 24.82
C GLN A 211 -4.93 -0.89 26.27
N ARG A 212 -6.14 -0.39 26.55
CA ARG A 212 -6.65 -0.22 27.94
C ARG A 212 -5.75 0.67 28.81
N ILE A 213 -5.00 1.60 28.20
CA ILE A 213 -4.23 2.60 28.95
C ILE A 213 -5.21 3.55 29.65
N THR A 214 -4.99 3.81 30.95
CA THR A 214 -5.87 4.63 31.79
C THR A 214 -5.20 5.89 32.35
N LEU A 215 -3.93 6.12 32.00
CA LEU A 215 -3.23 7.34 32.36
C LEU A 215 -3.98 8.56 31.80
N GLY A 216 -4.25 9.56 32.64
CA GLY A 216 -5.04 10.75 32.28
C GLY A 216 -6.57 10.56 32.27
N LEU A 217 -7.09 9.34 32.46
CA LEU A 217 -8.54 9.12 32.55
C LEU A 217 -9.08 9.26 33.98
N VAL A 218 -8.28 8.86 34.96
CA VAL A 218 -8.65 8.82 36.38
C VAL A 218 -7.77 9.79 37.15
N PRO A 219 -8.33 10.65 38.03
CA PRO A 219 -9.76 10.80 38.34
C PRO A 219 -10.52 11.74 37.39
N ASP A 220 -9.84 12.34 36.42
CA ASP A 220 -10.32 13.52 35.69
C ASP A 220 -11.63 13.31 34.92
N TYR A 221 -11.84 12.11 34.38
CA TYR A 221 -13.05 11.75 33.63
C TYR A 221 -13.83 10.58 34.26
N PHE A 222 -13.14 9.70 34.98
CA PHE A 222 -13.73 8.53 35.62
C PHE A 222 -13.28 8.39 37.08
N PRO A 223 -14.19 8.01 38.01
CA PRO A 223 -13.83 7.80 39.42
C PRO A 223 -12.98 6.54 39.66
N ARG A 224 -12.97 5.63 38.69
CA ARG A 224 -12.21 4.38 38.70
C ARG A 224 -11.89 3.97 37.26
N PRO A 225 -10.84 3.16 37.02
CA PRO A 225 -10.55 2.63 35.70
C PRO A 225 -11.79 2.01 35.06
N PRO A 226 -12.17 2.44 33.83
CA PRO A 226 -13.25 1.78 33.10
C PRO A 226 -12.86 0.34 32.77
N ASN A 227 -13.81 -0.57 32.90
CA ASN A 227 -13.63 -1.99 32.59
C ASN A 227 -14.84 -2.45 31.80
N TYR A 228 -14.66 -2.60 30.48
CA TYR A 228 -15.70 -3.06 29.56
C TYR A 228 -15.36 -4.46 29.06
N GLU A 229 -16.38 -5.30 29.03
CA GLU A 229 -16.31 -6.64 28.49
C GLU A 229 -16.11 -6.61 26.97
N ARG A 230 -15.61 -7.72 26.42
CA ARG A 230 -15.39 -7.84 24.97
C ARG A 230 -16.69 -7.70 24.16
N GLU A 231 -17.79 -8.18 24.73
CA GLU A 231 -19.14 -8.09 24.16
C GLU A 231 -19.60 -6.64 24.03
N GLU A 232 -19.46 -5.82 25.08
CA GLU A 232 -19.82 -4.39 25.03
C GLU A 232 -19.06 -3.64 23.93
N ILE A 233 -17.77 -3.93 23.77
CA ILE A 233 -16.94 -3.34 22.70
C ILE A 233 -17.42 -3.80 21.33
N ARG A 234 -17.71 -5.09 21.17
CA ARG A 234 -18.19 -5.67 19.91
C ARG A 234 -19.53 -5.08 19.49
N ASP A 235 -20.46 -4.96 20.44
CA ASP A 235 -21.79 -4.42 20.19
C ASP A 235 -21.72 -2.93 19.87
N ALA A 236 -20.83 -2.17 20.53
CA ALA A 236 -20.54 -0.78 20.18
C ALA A 236 -19.94 -0.63 18.78
N ASN A 237 -19.09 -1.57 18.34
CA ASN A 237 -18.61 -1.60 16.95
C ASN A 237 -19.76 -1.87 15.98
N ALA A 238 -20.60 -2.88 16.23
CA ALA A 238 -21.76 -3.18 15.40
C ALA A 238 -22.67 -1.95 15.24
N HIS A 239 -23.01 -1.33 16.38
CA HIS A 239 -23.84 -0.12 16.38
C HIS A 239 -23.17 1.05 15.66
N TYR A 240 -21.84 1.24 15.82
CA TYR A 240 -21.12 2.27 15.07
C TYR A 240 -21.25 2.06 13.55
N GLN A 241 -21.08 0.83 13.08
CA GLN A 241 -21.10 0.50 11.65
C GLN A 241 -22.49 0.67 11.03
N GLU A 242 -23.55 0.49 11.82
CA GLU A 242 -24.95 0.66 11.40
C GLU A 242 -25.42 2.12 11.46
N SER A 243 -24.99 2.86 12.49
CA SER A 243 -25.54 4.19 12.81
C SER A 243 -24.75 5.36 12.19
N PHE A 244 -23.48 5.16 11.83
CA PHE A 244 -22.62 6.25 11.38
C PHE A 244 -22.15 6.06 9.94
N ASN A 245 -22.13 7.15 9.18
CA ASN A 245 -21.63 7.20 7.81
C ASN A 245 -20.20 7.76 7.70
N TYR A 246 -19.52 8.01 8.82
CA TYR A 246 -18.14 8.48 8.81
C TYR A 246 -17.18 7.39 8.36
N ASN A 247 -16.15 7.79 7.61
CA ASN A 247 -15.15 6.88 7.05
C ASN A 247 -15.81 5.72 6.28
N THR A 248 -16.89 5.99 5.56
CA THR A 248 -17.55 5.00 4.70
C THR A 248 -17.25 5.23 3.23
N LEU A 249 -17.34 4.18 2.42
CA LEU A 249 -17.32 4.29 0.97
C LEU A 249 -18.11 3.16 0.30
N THR A 250 -18.45 3.35 -0.97
CA THR A 250 -18.95 2.28 -1.85
C THR A 250 -17.83 1.74 -2.75
N PRO A 251 -17.92 0.49 -3.24
CA PRO A 251 -16.97 -0.01 -4.25
C PRO A 251 -16.88 0.89 -5.48
N ARG A 252 -18.02 1.42 -5.94
CA ARG A 252 -18.09 2.36 -7.07
C ARG A 252 -17.28 3.63 -6.79
N ALA A 253 -17.46 4.23 -5.62
CA ALA A 253 -16.79 5.48 -5.27
C ALA A 253 -15.26 5.33 -5.31
N MET A 254 -14.75 4.28 -4.68
CA MET A 254 -13.31 4.02 -4.66
C MET A 254 -12.76 3.65 -6.04
N ALA A 255 -13.47 2.83 -6.81
CA ALA A 255 -13.08 2.51 -8.19
C ALA A 255 -13.06 3.75 -9.10
N THR A 256 -14.05 4.64 -8.95
CA THR A 256 -14.10 5.92 -9.67
C THR A 256 -12.91 6.80 -9.30
N TYR A 257 -12.55 6.83 -8.01
CA TYR A 257 -11.39 7.59 -7.54
C TYR A 257 -10.07 7.04 -8.09
N LEU A 258 -9.83 5.72 -8.06
CA LEU A 258 -8.62 5.12 -8.63
C LEU A 258 -8.52 5.35 -10.14
N LEU A 259 -9.64 5.26 -10.85
CA LEU A 259 -9.70 5.55 -12.28
C LEU A 259 -9.37 7.02 -12.57
N LYS A 260 -9.89 7.96 -11.77
CA LYS A 260 -9.53 9.38 -11.85
C LYS A 260 -8.04 9.59 -11.63
N LEU A 261 -7.44 8.97 -10.59
CA LEU A 261 -5.99 9.05 -10.37
C LEU A 261 -5.20 8.50 -11.56
N ALA A 262 -5.60 7.35 -12.12
CA ALA A 262 -4.91 6.77 -13.28
C ALA A 262 -4.95 7.70 -14.51
N GLN A 263 -6.08 8.35 -14.75
CA GLN A 263 -6.24 9.33 -15.84
C GLN A 263 -5.44 10.61 -15.58
N GLU A 264 -5.53 11.17 -14.38
CA GLU A 264 -4.87 12.41 -14.01
C GLU A 264 -3.36 12.28 -13.94
N ALA A 265 -2.83 11.09 -13.59
CA ALA A 265 -1.39 10.83 -13.57
C ALA A 265 -0.73 11.19 -14.92
N GLN A 266 -1.45 11.05 -16.03
CA GLN A 266 -1.00 11.39 -17.38
C GLN A 266 -0.89 12.90 -17.65
N LEU A 267 -1.45 13.75 -16.80
CA LEU A 267 -1.49 15.20 -16.94
C LEU A 267 -0.24 15.86 -16.33
N THR A 268 0.93 15.56 -16.88
CA THR A 268 2.22 16.11 -16.39
C THR A 268 2.22 17.64 -16.35
N GLY A 269 2.81 18.21 -15.30
CA GLY A 269 2.86 19.67 -15.09
C GLY A 269 1.58 20.33 -14.57
N THR A 270 0.53 19.54 -14.27
CA THR A 270 -0.70 20.05 -13.63
C THR A 270 -0.75 19.67 -12.14
N THR A 271 -1.52 20.40 -11.33
CA THR A 271 -1.80 20.06 -9.92
C THR A 271 -2.40 18.65 -9.81
N ALA A 272 -3.41 18.34 -10.63
CA ALA A 272 -4.06 17.03 -10.64
C ALA A 272 -3.07 15.90 -10.96
N GLY A 273 -2.21 16.09 -11.96
CA GLY A 273 -1.16 15.13 -12.29
C GLY A 273 -0.16 14.94 -11.15
N TYR A 274 0.29 16.01 -10.51
CA TYR A 274 1.18 15.90 -9.34
C TYR A 274 0.53 15.10 -8.20
N VAL A 275 -0.74 15.40 -7.87
CA VAL A 275 -1.50 14.70 -6.82
C VAL A 275 -1.60 13.23 -7.14
N ALA A 276 -2.07 12.89 -8.35
CA ALA A 276 -2.25 11.52 -8.79
C ALA A 276 -0.94 10.73 -8.72
N GLN A 277 0.13 11.25 -9.32
CA GLN A 277 1.43 10.58 -9.31
C GLN A 277 1.97 10.37 -7.90
N SER A 278 1.81 11.36 -7.02
CA SER A 278 2.29 11.29 -5.63
C SER A 278 1.52 10.26 -4.80
N VAL A 279 0.19 10.19 -4.97
CA VAL A 279 -0.64 9.17 -4.31
C VAL A 279 -0.30 7.77 -4.80
N LEU A 280 -0.20 7.56 -6.12
CA LEU A 280 0.14 6.26 -6.71
C LEU A 280 1.54 5.80 -6.25
N ARG A 281 2.51 6.73 -6.17
CA ARG A 281 3.85 6.44 -5.62
C ARG A 281 3.79 6.09 -4.14
N ALA A 282 2.99 6.78 -3.33
CA ALA A 282 2.82 6.43 -1.93
C ALA A 282 2.19 5.04 -1.75
N MET A 283 1.26 4.64 -2.61
CA MET A 283 0.69 3.28 -2.58
C MET A 283 1.73 2.19 -2.88
N LEU A 284 2.73 2.46 -3.71
CA LEU A 284 3.81 1.52 -4.04
C LEU A 284 4.77 1.21 -2.87
N LEU A 285 4.75 2.05 -1.83
CA LEU A 285 5.50 1.81 -0.59
C LEU A 285 4.96 0.62 0.19
N THR A 286 3.74 0.19 -0.11
CA THR A 286 3.07 -0.90 0.57
C THR A 286 3.48 -2.24 -0.04
N GLN A 287 3.46 -3.29 0.78
CA GLN A 287 3.57 -4.65 0.28
C GLN A 287 2.30 -5.05 -0.48
N ARG A 288 2.41 -6.08 -1.31
CA ARG A 288 1.25 -6.79 -1.87
C ARG A 288 0.32 -7.22 -0.75
N MET A 289 -0.96 -6.89 -0.90
CA MET A 289 -2.01 -7.23 0.05
C MET A 289 -2.77 -8.48 -0.43
N PHE A 290 -3.75 -8.93 0.37
CA PHE A 290 -4.36 -10.26 0.23
C PHE A 290 -4.92 -10.53 -1.16
N SER A 291 -5.61 -9.56 -1.75
CA SER A 291 -6.24 -9.73 -3.08
C SER A 291 -5.27 -9.68 -4.26
N SER A 292 -3.97 -9.48 -3.98
CA SER A 292 -2.90 -9.30 -4.95
C SER A 292 -1.70 -10.24 -4.73
N GLN A 293 -1.85 -11.24 -3.85
CA GLN A 293 -0.80 -12.21 -3.52
C GLN A 293 -0.41 -13.08 -4.72
N GLU A 294 -1.37 -13.43 -5.57
CA GLU A 294 -1.13 -14.26 -6.76
C GLU A 294 -0.74 -13.48 -8.01
N PHE A 295 -0.55 -12.16 -7.91
CA PHE A 295 -0.22 -11.36 -9.09
C PHE A 295 1.17 -11.71 -9.65
N PRO A 296 1.40 -11.54 -10.96
CA PRO A 296 2.70 -11.86 -11.56
C PRO A 296 3.85 -11.10 -10.89
N GLY A 297 5.03 -11.69 -10.74
CA GLY A 297 6.22 -10.97 -10.25
C GLY A 297 6.69 -9.84 -11.18
N THR A 298 6.15 -9.80 -12.40
CA THR A 298 6.42 -8.81 -13.47
C THR A 298 5.50 -7.59 -13.43
N VAL A 299 4.79 -7.37 -12.32
CA VAL A 299 4.06 -6.13 -12.03
C VAL A 299 4.43 -5.61 -10.65
N TYR A 300 4.49 -4.29 -10.50
CA TYR A 300 4.46 -3.69 -9.18
C TYR A 300 3.02 -3.60 -8.72
N VAL A 301 2.82 -3.75 -7.42
CA VAL A 301 1.52 -3.58 -6.79
C VAL A 301 1.63 -2.45 -5.79
N GLY A 302 0.80 -1.42 -5.96
CA GLY A 302 0.58 -0.41 -4.94
C GLY A 302 -0.76 -0.70 -4.28
N SER A 303 -0.82 -0.69 -2.96
CA SER A 303 -2.03 -1.03 -2.23
C SER A 303 -2.31 -0.05 -1.09
N LYS A 304 -3.57 0.03 -0.69
CA LYS A 304 -3.96 0.51 0.64
C LYS A 304 -5.00 -0.46 1.17
N ASN A 305 -4.78 -0.96 2.36
CA ASN A 305 -5.74 -1.77 3.08
C ASN A 305 -6.37 -0.99 4.25
N GLY A 306 -7.43 -1.55 4.80
CA GLY A 306 -8.06 -1.11 6.02
C GLY A 306 -8.69 -2.27 6.73
N PHE A 307 -8.60 -2.25 8.05
CA PHE A 307 -9.22 -3.25 8.90
C PHE A 307 -9.88 -2.57 10.09
N ASP A 308 -10.98 -3.16 10.52
CA ASP A 308 -11.66 -2.88 11.79
C ASP A 308 -12.38 -4.17 12.22
N MET A 309 -13.05 -4.18 13.36
CA MET A 309 -13.74 -5.37 13.85
C MET A 309 -14.77 -5.87 12.82
N GLY A 310 -14.47 -7.03 12.23
CA GLY A 310 -15.29 -7.71 11.21
C GLY A 310 -15.43 -6.97 9.88
N ILE A 311 -14.50 -6.07 9.56
CA ILE A 311 -14.42 -5.39 8.27
C ILE A 311 -13.01 -5.54 7.69
N ARG A 312 -12.93 -5.74 6.38
CA ARG A 312 -11.71 -5.53 5.61
C ARG A 312 -12.01 -4.70 4.37
N ALA A 313 -11.08 -3.83 4.03
CA ALA A 313 -11.13 -3.04 2.82
C ALA A 313 -9.74 -3.06 2.17
N GLU A 314 -9.68 -3.18 0.85
CA GLU A 314 -8.45 -3.19 0.08
C GLU A 314 -8.66 -2.49 -1.24
N ALA A 315 -7.71 -1.64 -1.62
CA ALA A 315 -7.61 -1.02 -2.91
C ALA A 315 -6.18 -1.20 -3.41
N SER A 316 -6.03 -1.85 -4.56
CA SER A 316 -4.75 -2.17 -5.17
C SER A 316 -4.72 -1.67 -6.60
N ILE A 317 -3.56 -1.21 -7.03
CA ILE A 317 -3.24 -0.84 -8.41
C ILE A 317 -2.04 -1.66 -8.86
N THR A 318 -1.87 -1.81 -10.16
CA THR A 318 -0.65 -2.39 -10.71
C THR A 318 0.01 -1.46 -11.70
N ILE A 319 1.34 -1.52 -11.76
CA ILE A 319 2.17 -0.70 -12.65
C ILE A 319 3.27 -1.60 -13.23
N ARG A 320 3.52 -1.57 -14.54
CA ARG A 320 4.70 -2.25 -15.15
C ARG A 320 5.88 -1.34 -15.40
N ARG A 321 5.68 -0.02 -15.38
CA ARG A 321 6.72 0.97 -15.66
C ARG A 321 6.76 1.97 -14.51
N LEU A 322 7.66 1.77 -13.54
CA LEU A 322 7.85 2.75 -12.46
C LEU A 322 8.57 3.99 -12.94
N TYR A 323 9.55 3.79 -13.83
CA TYR A 323 10.40 4.86 -14.35
C TYR A 323 9.81 5.55 -15.58
N SER A 324 8.58 5.22 -15.99
CA SER A 324 7.84 6.14 -16.84
C SER A 324 7.49 7.35 -15.98
N ASP A 325 7.83 8.54 -16.47
CA ASP A 325 7.33 9.78 -15.91
C ASP A 325 6.21 10.26 -16.84
N PRO A 326 4.94 9.95 -16.53
CA PRO A 326 4.39 9.54 -15.22
C PRO A 326 4.18 8.02 -15.01
N PRO A 327 3.94 7.55 -13.76
CA PRO A 327 3.46 6.18 -13.51
C PRO A 327 2.16 5.90 -14.28
N GLU A 328 2.11 4.72 -14.91
CA GLU A 328 0.98 4.26 -15.72
C GLU A 328 0.31 3.06 -15.05
N PRO A 329 -0.77 3.26 -14.26
CA PRO A 329 -1.56 2.15 -13.75
C PRO A 329 -2.14 1.32 -14.90
N GLU A 330 -1.96 0.01 -14.85
CA GLU A 330 -2.52 -0.92 -15.84
C GLU A 330 -3.84 -1.53 -15.38
N THR A 331 -3.94 -1.81 -14.08
CA THR A 331 -5.12 -2.42 -13.48
C THR A 331 -5.38 -1.86 -12.10
N PHE A 332 -6.59 -2.07 -11.60
CA PHE A 332 -6.89 -1.93 -10.18
C PHE A 332 -7.87 -2.99 -9.70
N SER A 333 -7.83 -3.25 -8.39
CA SER A 333 -8.84 -4.00 -7.66
C SER A 333 -9.26 -3.22 -6.42
N VAL A 334 -10.57 -3.21 -6.14
CA VAL A 334 -11.17 -2.70 -4.91
C VAL A 334 -12.00 -3.83 -4.34
N ILE A 335 -11.76 -4.22 -3.09
CA ILE A 335 -12.54 -5.24 -2.40
C ILE A 335 -12.85 -4.75 -0.99
N LEU A 336 -14.14 -4.73 -0.68
CA LEU A 336 -14.69 -4.33 0.60
C LEU A 336 -15.52 -5.49 1.12
N ALA A 337 -15.26 -5.90 2.35
CA ALA A 337 -15.93 -7.03 2.97
C ALA A 337 -16.27 -6.68 4.42
N ARG A 338 -17.45 -7.10 4.85
CA ARG A 338 -17.85 -7.04 6.26
C ARG A 338 -18.71 -8.25 6.63
N HIS A 339 -18.72 -8.61 7.90
CA HIS A 339 -19.78 -9.47 8.43
C HIS A 339 -21.10 -8.68 8.51
N ARG A 340 -22.21 -9.37 8.25
CA ARG A 340 -23.56 -8.83 8.41
C ARG A 340 -23.90 -8.60 9.88
N ASP A 341 -23.47 -9.53 10.74
CA ASP A 341 -23.74 -9.50 12.17
C ASP A 341 -22.44 -9.75 12.94
N LEU A 342 -21.95 -8.71 13.63
CA LEU A 342 -20.78 -8.83 14.50
C LEU A 342 -21.09 -9.49 15.84
N THR A 343 -22.36 -9.62 16.20
CA THR A 343 -22.81 -10.13 17.51
C THR A 343 -23.02 -11.64 17.54
N ALA A 344 -23.15 -12.29 16.37
CA ALA A 344 -23.30 -13.75 16.26
C ALA A 344 -22.25 -14.50 17.10
N GLU A 345 -22.68 -15.44 17.95
CA GLU A 345 -21.83 -16.07 18.99
C GLU A 345 -20.74 -17.02 18.43
N ASP A 346 -20.84 -17.40 17.16
CA ASP A 346 -20.15 -18.56 16.59
C ASP A 346 -18.67 -18.35 16.26
N VAL A 347 -18.18 -17.11 16.18
CA VAL A 347 -16.79 -16.84 15.76
C VAL A 347 -16.10 -15.76 16.60
N PRO A 348 -14.99 -16.07 17.32
CA PRO A 348 -14.15 -15.08 17.97
C PRO A 348 -13.65 -13.98 16.99
N PRO A 349 -13.52 -12.71 17.42
CA PRO A 349 -13.18 -11.60 16.51
C PRO A 349 -11.88 -11.77 15.72
N GLN A 350 -10.88 -12.43 16.30
CA GLN A 350 -9.60 -12.71 15.62
C GLN A 350 -9.75 -13.70 14.46
N ILE A 351 -10.69 -14.64 14.56
CA ILE A 351 -10.97 -15.62 13.51
C ILE A 351 -11.73 -14.93 12.36
N ARG A 352 -12.68 -14.04 12.67
CA ARG A 352 -13.43 -13.27 11.65
C ARG A 352 -12.54 -12.45 10.72
N ALA A 353 -11.56 -11.74 11.27
CA ALA A 353 -10.61 -10.98 10.45
C ALA A 353 -9.81 -11.90 9.50
N ARG A 354 -9.36 -13.05 10.02
CA ARG A 354 -8.63 -14.05 9.24
C ARG A 354 -9.49 -14.71 8.16
N GLU A 355 -10.79 -14.88 8.39
CA GLU A 355 -11.71 -15.42 7.39
C GLU A 355 -11.84 -14.51 6.17
N ILE A 356 -12.02 -13.20 6.39
CA ILE A 356 -12.07 -12.22 5.31
C ILE A 356 -10.71 -12.14 4.58
N GLU A 357 -9.60 -12.12 5.33
CA GLU A 357 -8.25 -12.16 4.75
C GLU A 357 -8.02 -13.42 3.89
N SER A 358 -8.45 -14.58 4.39
CA SER A 358 -8.35 -15.85 3.67
C SER A 358 -9.21 -15.88 2.43
N MET A 359 -10.42 -15.29 2.49
CA MET A 359 -11.29 -15.13 1.32
C MET A 359 -10.62 -14.23 0.28
N MET A 360 -10.08 -13.09 0.67
CA MET A 360 -9.37 -12.18 -0.26
C MET A 360 -8.14 -12.85 -0.88
N ALA A 361 -7.39 -13.62 -0.09
CA ALA A 361 -6.26 -14.40 -0.58
C ALA A 361 -6.69 -15.45 -1.62
N ARG A 362 -7.76 -16.23 -1.34
CA ARG A 362 -8.32 -17.19 -2.32
C ARG A 362 -8.87 -16.51 -3.57
N ALA A 363 -9.45 -15.32 -3.44
CA ALA A 363 -9.92 -14.53 -4.57
C ALA A 363 -8.78 -14.00 -5.43
N SER A 364 -7.55 -13.88 -4.90
CA SER A 364 -6.40 -13.31 -5.60
C SER A 364 -6.11 -14.00 -6.93
N ARG A 365 -6.27 -15.33 -7.02
CA ARG A 365 -6.12 -16.07 -8.28
C ARG A 365 -7.14 -15.66 -9.32
N GLY A 366 -8.43 -15.67 -8.98
CA GLY A 366 -9.50 -15.30 -9.91
C GLY A 366 -9.38 -13.85 -10.38
N ILE A 367 -8.92 -12.96 -9.49
CA ILE A 367 -8.61 -11.57 -9.83
C ILE A 367 -7.43 -11.52 -10.80
N GLN A 368 -6.37 -12.27 -10.55
CA GLN A 368 -5.22 -12.35 -11.45
C GLN A 368 -5.61 -12.90 -12.82
N GLU A 369 -6.47 -13.91 -12.91
CA GLU A 369 -6.95 -14.49 -14.16
C GLU A 369 -7.74 -13.48 -15.00
N ILE A 370 -8.54 -12.62 -14.37
CA ILE A 370 -9.24 -11.51 -15.05
C ILE A 370 -8.23 -10.46 -15.56
N LEU A 371 -7.27 -10.08 -14.70
CA LEU A 371 -6.38 -8.95 -14.99
C LEU A 371 -5.20 -9.32 -15.91
N TYR A 372 -4.74 -10.57 -15.85
CA TYR A 372 -3.57 -11.10 -16.53
C TYR A 372 -3.83 -12.51 -17.09
N PRO A 373 -4.80 -12.70 -18.00
CA PRO A 373 -5.22 -14.02 -18.49
C PRO A 373 -4.12 -14.81 -19.22
N PHE A 374 -3.05 -14.13 -19.64
CA PHE A 374 -1.90 -14.74 -20.32
C PHE A 374 -0.70 -14.99 -19.41
N HIS A 375 -0.81 -14.70 -18.11
CA HIS A 375 0.23 -15.08 -17.17
C HIS A 375 0.12 -16.57 -16.89
N ASP A 376 1.10 -17.32 -17.37
CA ASP A 376 1.30 -18.71 -16.99
C ASP A 376 2.05 -18.74 -15.65
N ALA A 377 1.28 -18.99 -14.59
CA ALA A 377 1.77 -19.11 -13.24
C ALA A 377 2.65 -20.37 -13.04
N ASP A 378 2.42 -21.42 -13.83
CA ASP A 378 3.06 -22.71 -13.64
C ASP A 378 4.46 -22.74 -14.28
N LEU A 379 4.73 -21.92 -15.28
CA LEU A 379 6.03 -21.86 -15.93
C LEU A 379 7.05 -21.02 -15.14
N PRO A 380 8.27 -21.55 -14.90
CA PRO A 380 9.32 -20.76 -14.27
C PRO A 380 9.69 -19.58 -15.20
N PRO A 381 9.97 -18.40 -14.65
CA PRO A 381 10.34 -17.25 -15.44
C PRO A 381 11.70 -17.45 -16.10
N VAL A 382 11.90 -16.86 -17.28
CA VAL A 382 13.21 -16.83 -17.95
C VAL A 382 14.13 -15.87 -17.19
N VAL A 383 15.03 -16.43 -16.37
CA VAL A 383 15.98 -15.66 -15.57
C VAL A 383 16.94 -14.87 -16.46
N GLN A 384 17.12 -13.59 -16.13
CA GLN A 384 18.03 -12.68 -16.79
C GLN A 384 19.12 -12.23 -15.81
N ALA A 385 20.38 -12.29 -16.24
CA ALA A 385 21.48 -11.77 -15.45
C ALA A 385 21.35 -10.24 -15.28
N ASN A 386 21.52 -9.76 -14.05
CA ASN A 386 21.50 -8.33 -13.75
C ASN A 386 22.74 -7.97 -12.93
N SER A 387 23.55 -7.02 -13.42
CA SER A 387 24.80 -6.63 -12.78
C SER A 387 24.63 -5.99 -11.40
N ASN A 388 23.44 -5.47 -11.08
CA ASN A 388 23.16 -4.90 -9.78
C ASN A 388 22.80 -5.96 -8.74
N VAL A 389 22.50 -7.20 -9.15
CA VAL A 389 22.21 -8.32 -8.25
C VAL A 389 23.49 -9.13 -8.05
N ALA A 390 24.18 -8.87 -6.95
CA ALA A 390 25.47 -9.47 -6.66
C ALA A 390 25.36 -10.91 -6.13
N ALA A 391 24.30 -11.23 -5.39
CA ALA A 391 24.01 -12.58 -4.92
C ALA A 391 22.52 -12.76 -4.66
N VAL A 392 22.02 -13.97 -4.94
CA VAL A 392 20.73 -14.47 -4.47
C VAL A 392 21.00 -15.83 -3.84
N ILE A 393 20.48 -16.07 -2.63
CA ILE A 393 20.58 -17.34 -1.92
C ILE A 393 19.20 -17.75 -1.41
N VAL A 394 18.91 -19.04 -1.51
CA VAL A 394 17.79 -19.69 -0.84
C VAL A 394 18.38 -20.75 0.08
N ASN A 395 18.10 -20.64 1.38
CA ASN A 395 18.63 -21.56 2.39
C ASN A 395 17.71 -21.65 3.61
N ARG A 396 18.02 -22.50 4.59
CA ARG A 396 17.30 -22.51 5.87
C ARG A 396 17.58 -21.21 6.62
N GLU A 397 16.58 -20.64 7.28
CA GLU A 397 16.74 -19.42 8.08
C GLU A 397 17.85 -19.59 9.12
N ALA A 398 17.90 -20.74 9.80
CA ALA A 398 18.94 -21.06 10.79
C ALA A 398 20.36 -20.93 10.22
N THR A 399 20.58 -21.35 8.97
CA THR A 399 21.87 -21.24 8.27
C THR A 399 22.18 -19.81 7.86
N MET A 400 21.16 -19.05 7.42
CA MET A 400 21.34 -17.66 6.98
C MET A 400 21.53 -16.68 8.14
N ARG A 401 20.95 -16.99 9.30
CA ARG A 401 20.80 -16.04 10.42
C ARG A 401 22.12 -15.51 10.93
N ASP A 402 23.18 -16.34 10.97
CA ASP A 402 24.50 -15.89 11.43
C ASP A 402 25.12 -14.85 10.49
N CYS A 403 25.08 -15.09 9.17
CA CYS A 403 25.53 -14.10 8.19
C CYS A 403 24.69 -12.82 8.26
N TRP A 404 23.36 -12.96 8.37
CA TRP A 404 22.44 -11.83 8.43
C TRP A 404 22.65 -10.97 9.68
N ARG A 405 22.81 -11.58 10.86
CA ARG A 405 23.12 -10.88 12.11
C ARG A 405 24.42 -10.08 11.99
N ASN A 406 25.45 -10.66 11.37
CA ASN A 406 26.72 -9.95 11.16
C ASN A 406 26.54 -8.74 10.24
N TYR A 407 25.72 -8.84 9.19
CA TYR A 407 25.37 -7.70 8.35
C TYR A 407 24.62 -6.61 9.12
N GLN A 408 23.66 -6.97 9.97
CA GLN A 408 22.93 -6.00 10.79
C GLN A 408 23.85 -5.21 11.72
N VAL A 409 24.95 -5.81 12.18
CA VAL A 409 25.95 -5.16 13.05
C VAL A 409 26.98 -4.35 12.24
N LEU A 410 27.51 -4.93 11.16
CA LEU A 410 28.65 -4.37 10.42
C LEU A 410 28.24 -3.47 9.25
N GLY A 411 27.01 -3.59 8.75
CA GLY A 411 26.49 -2.86 7.59
C GLY A 411 27.14 -3.20 6.25
N SER A 412 28.03 -4.20 6.19
CA SER A 412 28.78 -4.53 4.97
C SER A 412 28.06 -5.56 4.10
N ALA A 413 27.49 -5.10 2.99
CA ALA A 413 26.87 -5.95 1.98
C ALA A 413 27.89 -6.89 1.30
N GLU A 414 29.17 -6.51 1.22
CA GLU A 414 30.23 -7.36 0.66
C GLU A 414 30.53 -8.58 1.54
N ILE A 415 30.70 -8.37 2.85
CA ILE A 415 30.90 -9.49 3.79
C ILE A 415 29.70 -10.43 3.75
N LEU A 416 28.48 -9.88 3.69
CA LEU A 416 27.26 -10.69 3.59
C LEU A 416 27.21 -11.50 2.29
N ARG A 417 27.54 -10.88 1.14
CA ARG A 417 27.62 -11.53 -0.16
C ARG A 417 28.55 -12.74 -0.11
N ASP A 418 29.75 -12.55 0.44
CA ASP A 418 30.76 -13.60 0.48
C ASP A 418 30.36 -14.73 1.44
N CYS A 419 29.75 -14.38 2.59
CA CYS A 419 29.18 -15.34 3.54
C CYS A 419 28.08 -16.20 2.89
N TRP A 420 27.13 -15.58 2.19
CA TRP A 420 26.05 -16.29 1.50
C TRP A 420 26.51 -17.10 0.29
N ARG A 421 27.49 -16.61 -0.49
CA ARG A 421 28.08 -17.38 -1.61
C ARG A 421 28.81 -18.64 -1.15
N GLY A 422 29.27 -18.69 0.09
CA GLY A 422 29.88 -19.88 0.69
C GLY A 422 28.88 -20.95 1.13
N MET A 423 27.57 -20.67 1.12
CA MET A 423 26.55 -21.63 1.54
C MET A 423 26.26 -22.65 0.44
N ALA A 424 26.10 -23.91 0.83
CA ALA A 424 25.63 -24.94 -0.09
C ALA A 424 24.16 -24.68 -0.46
N PRO A 425 23.77 -24.80 -1.75
CA PRO A 425 22.37 -24.71 -2.14
C PRO A 425 21.58 -25.86 -1.50
N ILE A 426 20.36 -25.57 -1.07
CA ILE A 426 19.44 -26.60 -0.57
C ILE A 426 18.52 -27.06 -1.69
N TYR A 427 18.23 -28.35 -1.74
CA TYR A 427 17.24 -28.92 -2.67
C TYR A 427 16.07 -29.58 -1.93
N SER A 428 16.16 -29.67 -0.60
CA SER A 428 15.08 -30.10 0.26
C SER A 428 15.09 -29.35 1.60
N ILE A 429 13.92 -29.26 2.21
CA ILE A 429 13.69 -28.66 3.52
C ILE A 429 12.65 -29.48 4.28
N GLU A 430 12.77 -29.55 5.60
CA GLU A 430 11.79 -30.24 6.44
C GLU A 430 10.52 -29.39 6.59
N LEU A 431 9.38 -30.00 6.91
CA LEU A 431 8.22 -29.24 7.34
C LEU A 431 8.50 -28.51 8.65
N GLU A 432 7.81 -27.40 8.87
CA GLU A 432 7.97 -26.48 10.00
C GLU A 432 9.31 -25.72 10.04
N ASP A 433 10.28 -26.08 9.20
CA ASP A 433 11.44 -25.24 8.95
C ASP A 433 11.03 -23.94 8.26
N THR A 434 11.86 -22.92 8.44
CA THR A 434 11.70 -21.62 7.79
C THR A 434 12.69 -21.49 6.64
N ILE A 435 12.18 -21.31 5.43
CA ILE A 435 12.98 -20.98 4.26
C ILE A 435 13.38 -19.51 4.30
N GLY A 436 14.63 -19.21 4.01
CA GLY A 436 15.16 -17.87 3.86
C GLY A 436 15.53 -17.57 2.41
N VAL A 437 15.23 -16.35 1.97
CA VAL A 437 15.65 -15.78 0.69
C VAL A 437 16.50 -14.56 0.98
N GLY A 438 17.75 -14.57 0.53
CA GLY A 438 18.71 -13.49 0.71
C GLY A 438 19.10 -12.89 -0.63
N VAL A 439 19.04 -11.56 -0.76
CA VAL A 439 19.45 -10.85 -1.96
C VAL A 439 20.43 -9.74 -1.60
N VAL A 440 21.57 -9.69 -2.29
CA VAL A 440 22.54 -8.60 -2.17
C VAL A 440 22.59 -7.80 -3.46
N PHE A 441 22.39 -6.51 -3.34
CA PHE A 441 22.48 -5.53 -4.41
C PHE A 441 23.76 -4.70 -4.29
N GLN A 442 24.38 -4.39 -5.43
CA GLN A 442 25.57 -3.54 -5.53
C GLN A 442 25.46 -2.62 -6.74
N GLY A 443 26.22 -1.53 -6.75
CA GLY A 443 26.28 -0.63 -7.91
C GLY A 443 24.98 0.11 -8.20
N LEU A 444 24.14 0.34 -7.18
CA LEU A 444 22.81 0.91 -7.33
C LEU A 444 22.80 2.38 -7.77
N GLN A 445 23.92 3.10 -7.63
CA GLN A 445 24.04 4.52 -8.01
C GLN A 445 22.93 5.40 -7.43
N GLN A 446 22.54 5.16 -6.17
CA GLN A 446 21.45 5.88 -5.51
C GLN A 446 20.09 5.71 -6.21
N ARG A 447 19.87 4.58 -6.90
CA ARG A 447 18.54 4.21 -7.39
C ARG A 447 17.78 3.42 -6.34
N ASP A 448 16.47 3.54 -6.38
CA ASP A 448 15.59 2.72 -5.57
C ASP A 448 15.66 1.27 -6.02
N VAL A 449 15.47 0.36 -5.07
CA VAL A 449 15.41 -1.08 -5.32
C VAL A 449 14.01 -1.55 -5.06
N HIS A 450 13.40 -2.16 -6.08
CA HIS A 450 12.15 -2.86 -5.93
C HIS A 450 12.38 -4.36 -6.09
N LEU A 451 12.06 -5.10 -5.03
CA LEU A 451 12.17 -6.54 -4.98
C LEU A 451 10.77 -7.14 -4.89
N THR A 452 10.47 -8.09 -5.78
CA THR A 452 9.30 -8.96 -5.65
C THR A 452 9.77 -10.40 -5.48
N LEU A 453 9.30 -11.06 -4.43
CA LEU A 453 9.49 -12.49 -4.20
C LEU A 453 8.17 -13.18 -4.51
N VAL A 454 8.19 -14.25 -5.31
CA VAL A 454 7.00 -15.08 -5.57
C VAL A 454 7.32 -16.51 -5.11
N TYR A 455 6.47 -17.02 -4.23
CA TYR A 455 6.49 -18.38 -3.72
C TYR A 455 5.37 -19.15 -4.41
N THR A 456 5.70 -20.16 -5.20
CA THR A 456 4.73 -21.11 -5.77
C THR A 456 4.70 -22.34 -4.88
N LEU A 457 3.51 -22.65 -4.37
CA LEU A 457 3.25 -23.82 -3.53
C LEU A 457 3.11 -25.10 -4.38
N PRO A 458 3.15 -26.28 -3.73
CA PRO A 458 2.95 -27.56 -4.40
C PRO A 458 1.61 -27.71 -5.12
N ASP A 459 0.57 -26.97 -4.73
CA ASP A 459 -0.75 -26.96 -5.36
C ASP A 459 -0.86 -25.93 -6.51
N GLY A 460 0.23 -25.23 -6.83
CA GLY A 460 0.28 -24.16 -7.84
C GLY A 460 -0.22 -22.80 -7.36
N SER A 461 -0.68 -22.67 -6.11
CA SER A 461 -1.03 -21.36 -5.54
C SER A 461 0.21 -20.49 -5.31
N HIS A 462 0.04 -19.18 -5.38
CA HIS A 462 1.13 -18.21 -5.27
C HIS A 462 1.00 -17.33 -4.01
N TYR A 463 2.14 -16.96 -3.43
CA TYR A 463 2.24 -15.86 -2.47
C TYR A 463 3.36 -14.94 -2.90
N ALA A 464 3.11 -13.64 -2.87
CA ALA A 464 4.06 -12.67 -3.36
C ALA A 464 4.28 -11.55 -2.37
N TYR A 465 5.56 -11.29 -2.11
CA TYR A 465 5.99 -10.20 -1.25
C TYR A 465 6.68 -9.14 -2.09
N GLN A 466 6.42 -7.88 -1.77
CA GLN A 466 7.06 -6.74 -2.42
C GLN A 466 7.78 -5.91 -1.36
N GLN A 467 9.03 -5.55 -1.62
CA GLN A 467 9.81 -4.65 -0.79
C GLN A 467 10.43 -3.55 -1.61
N GLN A 468 10.50 -2.36 -1.01
CA GLN A 468 11.23 -1.22 -1.54
C GLN A 468 12.33 -0.80 -0.57
N ARG A 469 13.48 -0.39 -1.12
CA ARG A 469 14.59 0.25 -0.38
C ARG A 469 15.08 1.46 -1.15
N PHE A 470 15.29 2.56 -0.42
CA PHE A 470 15.70 3.85 -0.98
C PHE A 470 17.20 4.09 -0.91
N LEU A 471 17.73 4.69 -1.97
CA LEU A 471 18.96 5.52 -2.00
C LEU A 471 20.16 4.97 -1.19
N ARG A 472 20.70 3.82 -1.59
CA ARG A 472 21.96 3.28 -1.05
C ARG A 472 22.86 2.75 -2.17
N GLU A 473 24.17 2.79 -2.01
CA GLU A 473 25.11 2.23 -3.00
C GLU A 473 25.08 0.69 -3.05
N SER A 474 24.82 0.07 -1.89
CA SER A 474 24.61 -1.36 -1.71
C SER A 474 23.55 -1.62 -0.65
N VAL A 475 22.70 -2.61 -0.87
CA VAL A 475 21.64 -3.03 0.04
C VAL A 475 21.59 -4.54 0.07
N ALA A 476 21.26 -5.11 1.22
CA ALA A 476 20.88 -6.50 1.32
C ALA A 476 19.49 -6.64 1.93
N LEU A 477 18.76 -7.64 1.46
CA LEU A 477 17.42 -8.00 1.90
C LEU A 477 17.41 -9.48 2.29
N ALA A 478 16.69 -9.79 3.36
CA ALA A 478 16.40 -11.16 3.75
C ALA A 478 14.89 -11.27 4.03
N TRP A 479 14.27 -12.34 3.53
CA TRP A 479 12.89 -12.72 3.81
C TRP A 479 12.85 -14.16 4.32
N PHE A 480 11.95 -14.44 5.25
CA PHE A 480 11.83 -15.74 5.89
C PHE A 480 10.37 -16.20 5.86
N GLU A 481 10.12 -17.42 5.39
CA GLU A 481 8.78 -17.99 5.21
C GLU A 481 8.73 -19.41 5.82
N PRO A 482 7.77 -19.72 6.72
CA PRO A 482 7.60 -21.08 7.24
C PRO A 482 7.07 -22.04 6.16
N ILE A 483 7.66 -23.21 6.04
CA ILE A 483 7.21 -24.26 5.12
C ILE A 483 6.24 -25.20 5.84
N ARG A 484 4.97 -25.19 5.40
CA ARG A 484 3.89 -25.94 6.07
C ARG A 484 3.19 -26.97 5.19
N VAL A 485 3.54 -27.01 3.91
CA VAL A 485 2.89 -27.89 2.93
C VAL A 485 3.97 -28.74 2.26
N PRO A 486 3.85 -30.08 2.29
CA PRO A 486 4.82 -30.96 1.65
C PRO A 486 4.68 -30.89 0.12
N GLY A 487 5.78 -31.13 -0.58
CA GLY A 487 5.82 -31.15 -2.05
C GLY A 487 6.83 -30.17 -2.64
N VAL A 488 6.71 -29.91 -3.95
CA VAL A 488 7.67 -29.07 -4.66
C VAL A 488 7.26 -27.61 -4.55
N TRP A 489 8.12 -26.81 -3.95
CA TRP A 489 8.01 -25.36 -3.91
C TRP A 489 8.87 -24.74 -5.00
N ARG A 490 8.50 -23.54 -5.46
CA ARG A 490 9.37 -22.69 -6.29
C ARG A 490 9.44 -21.29 -5.68
N ILE A 491 10.63 -20.69 -5.73
CA ILE A 491 10.87 -19.30 -5.36
C ILE A 491 11.42 -18.57 -6.58
N ASP A 492 10.73 -17.50 -6.97
CA ASP A 492 11.15 -16.60 -8.03
C ASP A 492 11.47 -15.22 -7.43
N VAL A 493 12.58 -14.63 -7.86
CA VAL A 493 13.05 -13.32 -7.39
C VAL A 493 13.07 -12.37 -8.57
N TYR A 494 12.38 -11.25 -8.43
CA TYR A 494 12.31 -10.20 -9.42
C TYR A 494 12.97 -8.93 -8.87
N TYR A 495 13.92 -8.39 -9.61
CA TYR A 495 14.51 -7.08 -9.37
C TYR A 495 14.05 -6.13 -10.46
N ASP A 496 13.36 -5.07 -10.07
CA ASP A 496 12.73 -4.12 -10.97
C ASP A 496 11.88 -4.78 -12.07
N LEU A 497 11.05 -5.77 -11.67
CA LEU A 497 10.23 -6.65 -12.53
C LEU A 497 10.99 -7.62 -13.44
N ILE A 498 12.32 -7.59 -13.42
CA ILE A 498 13.16 -8.52 -14.18
C ILE A 498 13.38 -9.76 -13.31
N PRO A 499 13.01 -10.96 -13.77
CA PRO A 499 13.33 -12.20 -13.07
C PRO A 499 14.85 -12.40 -13.03
N VAL A 500 15.43 -12.40 -11.83
CA VAL A 500 16.88 -12.54 -11.62
C VAL A 500 17.27 -13.87 -10.97
N TYR A 501 16.29 -14.62 -10.48
CA TYR A 501 16.50 -15.93 -9.88
C TYR A 501 15.22 -16.77 -9.90
N SER A 502 15.36 -18.08 -10.05
CA SER A 502 14.29 -19.06 -9.89
C SER A 502 14.89 -20.35 -9.36
N GLN A 503 14.30 -20.92 -8.31
CA GLN A 503 14.73 -22.20 -7.75
C GLN A 503 13.54 -23.00 -7.25
N SER A 504 13.54 -24.30 -7.50
CA SER A 504 12.65 -25.26 -6.86
C SER A 504 13.35 -26.10 -5.79
N PHE A 505 12.61 -26.47 -4.75
CA PHE A 505 13.07 -27.37 -3.70
C PHE A 505 11.91 -28.25 -3.20
N LEU A 506 12.26 -29.40 -2.61
CA LEU A 506 11.28 -30.35 -2.08
C LEU A 506 11.09 -30.14 -0.57
N ALA A 507 9.87 -29.81 -0.15
CA ALA A 507 9.46 -29.87 1.25
C ALA A 507 9.08 -31.31 1.61
N VAL A 508 9.76 -31.89 2.60
CA VAL A 508 9.56 -33.28 3.08
C VAL A 508 9.20 -33.29 4.56
N ASP A 509 8.49 -34.34 4.97
CA ASP A 509 8.14 -34.59 6.38
C ASP A 509 9.36 -34.88 7.26
#